data_AF-N8NS23-F1
#
_entry.id   AF-N8NS23-F1
#
_cell.length_a   1.000
_cell.length_b   1.000
_cell.length_c   1.000
_cell.angle_alpha   90.00
_cell.angle_beta   90.00
_cell.angle_gamma   90.00
#
_symmetry.space_group_name_H-M   'P 1'
#
loop_
_entity.id
_entity.type
_entity.pdbx_description
1 polymer ?
#
loop_
_entity_poly.entity_id
_entity_poly.type
_entity_poly.pdbx_seq_one_letter_code
_entity_poly.pdbx_strand_id
1 'polypeptide(L)'
;MNINKSEFLEHVKAESVARKSTAVPVEKEKLRKTLTRDVKKFLKSGGQVQKLPGTEFKPRPQRSTVETPSSYASSLQVNRLIKWCNSSATLKPRRTYLAELTGIPLYRIRGSITTSKRGARLTKDEHQKIIAVMAQVEELEIQSKQGEAA
;
A
#
# COMPACT_ATOMS: atom_id res chain seq x y z
N MET A 1 -21.04 -56.87 53.69
CA MET A 1 -21.78 -55.70 53.14
C MET A 1 -22.50 -56.18 51.88
N ASN A 2 -23.81 -56.37 51.94
CA ASN A 2 -24.61 -56.81 50.79
C ASN A 2 -25.19 -55.57 50.11
N ILE A 3 -24.56 -55.12 49.03
CA ILE A 3 -25.04 -53.98 48.24
C ILE A 3 -26.29 -54.43 47.49
N ASN A 4 -27.37 -53.65 47.56
CA ASN A 4 -28.59 -53.96 46.83
C ASN A 4 -28.33 -53.84 45.31
N LYS A 5 -29.00 -54.64 44.49
CA LYS A 5 -28.79 -54.67 43.03
C LYS A 5 -29.02 -53.29 42.38
N SER A 6 -29.94 -52.49 42.93
CA SER A 6 -30.19 -51.11 42.52
C SER A 6 -29.00 -50.19 42.80
N GLU A 7 -28.45 -50.26 44.01
CA GLU A 7 -27.30 -49.45 44.45
C GLU A 7 -26.03 -49.81 43.65
N PHE A 8 -25.82 -51.09 43.36
CA PHE A 8 -24.73 -51.53 42.51
C PHE A 8 -24.84 -50.96 41.09
N LEU A 9 -26.05 -50.96 40.50
CA LEU A 9 -26.28 -50.38 39.18
C LEU A 9 -26.08 -48.85 39.17
N GLU A 10 -26.41 -48.16 40.25
CA GLU A 10 -26.14 -46.74 40.40
C GLU A 10 -24.64 -46.46 40.51
N HIS A 11 -23.89 -47.26 41.28
CA HIS A 11 -22.44 -47.16 41.35
C HIS A 11 -21.76 -47.41 39.98
N VAL A 12 -22.20 -48.42 39.23
CA VAL A 12 -21.68 -48.70 37.88
C VAL A 12 -22.00 -47.55 36.90
N LYS A 13 -23.19 -46.95 37.00
CA LYS A 13 -23.56 -45.78 36.19
C LYS A 13 -22.72 -44.55 36.57
N ALA A 14 -22.53 -44.30 37.86
CA ALA A 14 -21.69 -43.21 38.35
C ALA A 14 -20.23 -43.39 37.92
N GLU A 15 -19.70 -44.61 37.98
CA GLU A 15 -18.34 -44.92 37.52
C GLU A 15 -18.21 -44.78 35.99
N SER A 16 -19.21 -45.21 35.22
CA SER A 16 -19.26 -44.97 33.76
C SER A 16 -19.26 -43.49 33.40
N VAL A 17 -19.97 -42.66 34.17
CA VAL A 17 -20.01 -41.20 33.99
C VAL A 17 -18.68 -40.56 34.42
N ALA A 18 -18.08 -41.03 35.51
CA ALA A 18 -16.76 -40.56 35.97
C ALA A 18 -15.64 -40.91 34.97
N ARG A 19 -15.67 -42.09 34.34
CA ARG A 19 -14.73 -42.41 33.25
C ARG A 19 -14.93 -41.50 32.03
N LYS A 20 -16.16 -41.03 31.79
CA LYS A 20 -16.50 -40.08 30.70
C LYS A 20 -16.18 -38.61 31.04
N SER A 21 -15.84 -38.25 32.28
CA SER A 21 -15.50 -36.86 32.67
C SER A 21 -14.06 -36.45 32.33
N THR A 22 -13.25 -37.35 31.79
CA THR A 22 -11.86 -37.12 31.39
C THR A 22 -11.73 -36.39 30.04
N ALA A 23 -12.34 -35.21 29.85
CA ALA A 23 -12.18 -34.25 28.73
C ALA A 23 -12.14 -34.77 27.25
N VAL A 24 -11.22 -35.69 26.93
CA VAL A 24 -11.03 -36.44 25.69
C VAL A 24 -12.29 -37.15 25.14
N PRO A 25 -13.18 -37.81 25.92
CA PRO A 25 -14.32 -38.53 25.36
C PRO A 25 -15.48 -37.59 24.97
N VAL A 26 -15.66 -36.46 25.67
CA VAL A 26 -16.72 -35.48 25.34
C VAL A 26 -16.40 -34.74 24.03
N GLU A 27 -15.14 -34.37 23.83
CA GLU A 27 -14.67 -33.79 22.57
C GLU A 27 -14.76 -34.80 21.42
N LYS A 28 -14.39 -36.07 21.67
CA LYS A 28 -14.54 -37.15 20.68
C LYS A 28 -16.01 -37.41 20.33
N GLU A 29 -16.93 -37.30 21.29
CA GLU A 29 -18.36 -37.48 21.00
C GLU A 29 -18.93 -36.31 20.18
N LYS A 30 -18.53 -35.07 20.50
CA LYS A 30 -18.85 -33.89 19.68
C LYS A 30 -18.32 -34.05 18.25
N LEU A 31 -17.07 -34.50 18.12
CA LEU A 31 -16.44 -34.76 16.82
C LEU A 31 -17.16 -35.87 16.02
N ARG A 32 -17.61 -36.93 16.70
CA ARG A 32 -18.41 -38.00 16.06
C ARG A 32 -19.76 -37.47 15.57
N LYS A 33 -20.42 -36.60 16.33
CA LYS A 33 -21.70 -35.98 15.94
C LYS A 33 -21.53 -35.03 14.74
N THR A 34 -20.44 -34.28 14.66
CA THR A 34 -20.16 -33.41 13.49
C THR A 34 -19.82 -34.25 12.26
N LEU A 35 -18.93 -35.24 12.40
CA LEU A 35 -18.57 -36.14 11.29
C LEU A 35 -19.78 -36.88 10.71
N THR A 36 -20.62 -37.47 11.57
CA THR A 36 -21.83 -38.17 11.10
C THR A 36 -22.80 -37.22 10.39
N ARG A 37 -22.95 -35.98 10.86
CA ARG A 37 -23.76 -34.97 10.18
C ARG A 37 -23.20 -34.61 8.80
N ASP A 38 -21.89 -34.43 8.69
CA ASP A 38 -21.26 -33.99 7.45
C ASP A 38 -21.14 -35.12 6.43
N VAL A 39 -20.89 -36.36 6.86
CA VAL A 39 -20.98 -37.55 6.01
C VAL A 39 -22.41 -37.74 5.48
N LYS A 40 -23.43 -37.54 6.33
CA LYS A 40 -24.83 -37.66 5.90
C LYS A 40 -25.21 -36.59 4.86
N LYS A 41 -24.66 -35.38 4.98
CA LYS A 41 -24.82 -34.32 3.96
C LYS A 41 -24.10 -34.67 2.66
N PHE A 42 -22.86 -35.16 2.73
CA PHE A 42 -22.05 -35.56 1.59
C PHE A 42 -22.67 -36.73 0.80
N LEU A 43 -23.19 -37.74 1.50
CA LEU A 43 -23.91 -38.85 0.86
C LEU A 43 -25.24 -38.39 0.24
N LYS A 44 -25.95 -37.46 0.89
CA LYS A 44 -27.17 -36.87 0.32
C LYS A 44 -26.90 -36.05 -0.95
N SER A 45 -25.70 -35.46 -1.09
CA SER A 45 -25.25 -34.79 -2.32
C SER A 45 -24.59 -35.75 -3.34
N GLY A 46 -24.82 -37.06 -3.22
CA GLY A 46 -24.34 -38.06 -4.17
C GLY A 46 -22.83 -38.34 -4.09
N GLY A 47 -22.18 -38.04 -2.96
CA GLY A 47 -20.73 -38.23 -2.78
C GLY A 47 -19.87 -37.22 -3.54
N GLN A 48 -20.45 -36.11 -3.98
CA GLN A 48 -19.71 -35.03 -4.64
C GLN A 48 -19.32 -33.94 -3.62
N VAL A 49 -18.04 -33.58 -3.61
CA VAL A 49 -17.54 -32.43 -2.84
C VAL A 49 -18.11 -31.16 -3.48
N GLN A 50 -18.79 -30.31 -2.69
CA GLN A 50 -19.31 -29.04 -3.19
C GLN A 50 -18.15 -28.19 -3.75
N LYS A 51 -18.16 -27.96 -5.07
CA LYS A 51 -17.33 -26.91 -5.67
C LYS A 51 -17.92 -25.57 -5.26
N LEU A 52 -17.16 -24.80 -4.49
CA LEU A 52 -17.49 -23.40 -4.22
C LEU A 52 -17.48 -22.62 -5.54
N PRO A 53 -18.42 -21.69 -5.76
CA PRO A 53 -18.39 -20.83 -6.94
C PRO A 53 -17.07 -20.06 -6.92
N GLY A 54 -16.29 -20.18 -7.99
CA GLY A 54 -15.09 -19.38 -8.17
C GLY A 54 -15.46 -17.90 -8.12
N THR A 55 -14.62 -17.09 -7.48
CA THR A 55 -14.75 -15.64 -7.55
C THR A 55 -14.68 -15.24 -9.03
N GLU A 56 -15.78 -14.72 -9.57
CA GLU A 56 -15.78 -14.11 -10.90
C GLU A 56 -14.70 -13.03 -10.92
N PHE A 57 -13.62 -13.27 -11.65
CA PHE A 57 -12.53 -12.32 -11.81
C PHE A 57 -13.07 -11.15 -12.63
N LYS A 58 -13.70 -10.18 -11.96
CA LYS A 58 -14.14 -8.95 -12.61
C LYS A 58 -12.87 -8.25 -13.10
N PRO A 59 -12.73 -8.00 -14.41
CA PRO A 59 -11.58 -7.27 -14.91
C PRO A 59 -11.52 -5.91 -14.20
N ARG A 60 -10.31 -5.47 -13.89
CA ARG A 60 -10.10 -4.20 -13.21
C ARG A 60 -10.82 -3.10 -14.02
N PRO A 61 -11.61 -2.22 -13.39
CA PRO A 61 -12.26 -1.13 -14.11
C PRO A 61 -11.21 -0.34 -14.89
N GLN A 62 -11.58 0.09 -16.10
CA GLN A 62 -10.70 0.92 -16.92
C GLN A 62 -10.30 2.16 -16.11
N ARG A 63 -9.00 2.42 -16.01
CA ARG A 63 -8.50 3.66 -15.40
C ARG A 63 -9.00 4.82 -16.24
N SER A 64 -9.60 5.82 -15.61
CA SER A 64 -9.92 7.08 -16.29
C SER A 64 -8.61 7.69 -16.82
N THR A 65 -8.51 7.84 -18.13
CA THR A 65 -7.42 8.56 -18.79
C THR A 65 -7.65 10.07 -18.83
N VAL A 66 -8.81 10.53 -18.32
CA VAL A 66 -9.12 11.95 -18.20
C VAL A 66 -8.16 12.55 -17.18
N GLU A 67 -7.06 13.13 -17.68
CA GLU A 67 -6.27 14.04 -16.89
C GLU A 67 -7.19 15.18 -16.48
N THR A 68 -7.56 15.25 -15.20
CA THR A 68 -8.11 16.48 -14.64
C THR A 68 -7.19 17.62 -15.07
N PRO A 69 -7.69 18.68 -15.72
CA PRO A 69 -6.87 19.79 -16.19
C PRO A 69 -6.28 20.53 -14.98
N SER A 70 -5.19 20.00 -14.44
CA SER A 70 -4.44 20.63 -13.36
C SER A 70 -3.67 21.79 -13.97
N SER A 71 -3.91 23.00 -13.49
CA SER A 71 -3.12 24.20 -13.81
C SER A 71 -1.68 24.12 -13.25
N TYR A 72 -1.41 23.14 -12.39
CA TYR A 72 -0.14 22.97 -11.68
C TYR A 72 0.68 21.82 -12.23
N ALA A 73 2.00 21.97 -12.15
CA ALA A 73 2.96 20.91 -12.44
C ALA A 73 2.77 19.72 -11.49
N SER A 74 3.06 18.51 -11.97
CA SER A 74 2.95 17.30 -11.16
C SER A 74 4.03 17.27 -10.07
N SER A 75 3.77 16.54 -8.98
CA SER A 75 4.76 16.34 -7.92
C SER A 75 6.04 15.69 -8.46
N LEU A 76 5.92 14.79 -9.43
CA LEU A 76 7.05 14.14 -10.08
C LEU A 76 7.92 15.15 -10.86
N GLN A 77 7.28 16.03 -11.63
CA GLN A 77 7.95 17.11 -12.36
C GLN A 77 8.72 18.03 -11.43
N VAL A 78 8.06 18.50 -10.36
CA VAL A 78 8.68 19.37 -9.35
C VAL A 78 9.86 18.65 -8.68
N ASN A 79 9.69 17.39 -8.26
CA ASN A 79 10.77 16.63 -7.60
C ASN A 79 12.00 16.43 -8.50
N ARG A 80 11.82 16.22 -9.80
CA ARG A 80 12.94 16.16 -10.76
C ARG A 80 13.68 17.49 -10.82
N LEU A 81 12.94 18.59 -10.92
CA LEU A 81 13.51 19.93 -10.93
C LEU A 81 14.28 20.26 -9.64
N ILE A 82 13.76 19.85 -8.47
CA ILE A 82 14.45 20.00 -7.18
C ILE A 82 15.79 19.28 -7.19
N LYS A 83 15.80 18.01 -7.61
CA LYS A 83 17.03 17.21 -7.68
C LYS A 83 18.06 17.84 -8.61
N TRP A 84 17.62 18.28 -9.79
CA TRP A 84 18.48 18.96 -10.76
C TRP A 84 19.03 20.28 -10.21
N CYS A 85 18.21 21.09 -9.53
CA CYS A 85 18.71 22.34 -8.93
C CYS A 85 19.72 22.09 -7.79
N ASN A 86 19.70 20.92 -7.17
CA ASN A 86 20.58 20.55 -6.05
C ASN A 86 21.80 19.74 -6.50
N SER A 87 21.86 19.28 -7.75
CA SER A 87 22.97 18.45 -8.23
C SER A 87 24.22 19.24 -8.60
N SER A 88 24.15 20.57 -8.71
CA SER A 88 25.35 21.38 -8.95
C SER A 88 25.93 21.95 -7.66
N ALA A 89 27.25 21.84 -7.55
CA ALA A 89 28.07 22.48 -6.52
C ALA A 89 28.78 23.71 -7.11
N THR A 90 28.01 24.64 -7.68
CA THR A 90 28.53 25.89 -8.25
C THR A 90 28.42 27.03 -7.24
N LEU A 91 29.34 28.00 -7.30
CA LEU A 91 29.32 29.23 -6.49
C LEU A 91 28.00 30.01 -6.65
N LYS A 92 27.50 30.07 -7.90
CA LYS A 92 26.19 30.63 -8.21
C LYS A 92 25.17 29.50 -8.39
N PRO A 93 24.12 29.40 -7.54
CA PRO A 93 23.18 28.29 -7.59
C PRO A 93 22.26 28.39 -8.82
N ARG A 94 21.94 27.26 -9.48
CA ARG A 94 21.05 27.15 -10.66
C ARG A 94 19.78 28.00 -10.58
N ARG A 95 19.20 28.10 -9.40
CA ARG A 95 17.98 28.88 -9.11
C ARG A 95 18.12 30.38 -9.41
N THR A 96 19.33 30.94 -9.31
CA THR A 96 19.59 32.34 -9.66
C THR A 96 19.63 32.54 -11.18
N TYR A 97 20.29 31.65 -11.91
CA TYR A 97 20.24 31.65 -13.38
C TYR A 97 18.82 31.45 -13.91
N LEU A 98 18.05 30.54 -13.29
CA LEU A 98 16.64 30.39 -13.64
C LEU A 98 15.86 31.69 -13.45
N ALA A 99 16.09 32.43 -12.37
CA ALA A 99 15.39 33.69 -12.14
C ALA A 99 15.72 34.75 -13.20
N GLU A 100 16.99 34.86 -13.57
CA GLU A 100 17.48 35.80 -14.58
C GLU A 100 16.93 35.50 -15.97
N LEU A 101 16.94 34.23 -16.37
CA LEU A 101 16.62 33.82 -17.73
C LEU A 101 15.11 33.62 -17.96
N THR A 102 14.36 33.18 -16.94
CA THR A 102 12.90 32.97 -17.07
C THR A 102 12.08 34.22 -16.72
N GLY A 103 12.71 35.22 -16.09
CA GLY A 103 12.04 36.38 -15.52
C GLY A 103 11.16 36.07 -14.29
N ILE A 104 11.17 34.82 -13.81
CA ILE A 104 10.43 34.44 -12.60
C ILE A 104 11.22 34.94 -11.38
N PRO A 105 10.60 35.68 -10.45
CA PRO A 105 11.32 36.19 -9.29
C PRO A 105 11.99 35.09 -8.46
N LEU A 106 13.21 35.33 -8.00
CA LEU A 106 13.99 34.34 -7.25
C LEU A 106 13.26 33.83 -5.99
N TYR A 107 12.51 34.70 -5.30
CA TYR A 107 11.70 34.31 -4.14
C TYR A 107 10.59 33.31 -4.52
N ARG A 108 10.02 33.45 -5.72
CA ARG A 108 8.97 32.56 -6.24
C ARG A 108 9.55 31.19 -6.54
N ILE A 109 10.68 31.14 -7.27
CA ILE A 109 11.42 29.91 -7.57
C ILE A 109 11.79 29.16 -6.28
N ARG A 110 12.38 29.86 -5.30
CA ARG A 110 12.73 29.27 -3.99
C ARG A 110 11.50 28.79 -3.23
N GLY A 111 10.41 29.56 -3.25
CA GLY A 111 9.15 29.18 -2.63
C GLY A 111 8.50 27.94 -3.24
N SER A 112 8.70 27.69 -4.54
CA SER A 112 8.12 26.52 -5.22
C SER A 112 9.02 25.28 -5.28
N ILE A 113 10.36 25.45 -5.16
CA ILE A 113 11.37 24.40 -5.43
C ILE A 113 12.29 24.15 -4.22
N THR A 114 12.14 24.87 -3.11
CA THR A 114 12.99 24.69 -1.91
C THR A 114 12.19 24.36 -0.67
N THR A 115 11.17 25.17 -0.36
CA THR A 115 10.32 24.95 0.81
C THR A 115 8.94 24.55 0.35
N SER A 116 8.43 23.42 0.84
CA SER A 116 6.99 23.08 0.72
C SER A 116 6.16 24.05 1.60
N LYS A 117 6.23 25.36 1.33
CA LYS A 117 5.27 26.30 1.91
C LYS A 117 3.90 25.93 1.35
N ARG A 118 2.92 25.70 2.24
CA ARG A 118 1.52 25.44 1.85
C ARG A 118 1.09 26.48 0.82
N GLY A 119 0.69 26.01 -0.37
CA GLY A 119 0.15 26.85 -1.45
C GLY A 119 1.16 27.35 -2.50
N ALA A 120 2.48 27.21 -2.29
CA ALA A 120 3.48 27.64 -3.27
C ALA A 120 3.71 26.58 -4.37
N ARG A 121 2.64 26.22 -5.10
CA ARG A 121 2.72 25.24 -6.19
C ARG A 121 3.22 25.89 -7.48
N LEU A 122 4.11 25.20 -8.17
CA LEU A 122 4.58 25.59 -9.50
C LEU A 122 3.47 25.36 -10.52
N THR A 123 3.15 26.38 -11.31
CA THR A 123 2.20 26.25 -12.44
C THR A 123 2.83 25.49 -13.60
N LYS A 124 2.02 24.96 -14.51
CA LYS A 124 2.52 24.29 -15.71
C LYS A 124 3.34 25.25 -16.59
N ASP A 125 2.91 26.50 -16.70
CA ASP A 125 3.58 27.51 -17.52
C ASP A 125 4.94 27.90 -16.94
N GLU A 126 5.02 28.14 -15.62
CA GLU A 126 6.29 28.37 -14.93
C GLU A 126 7.24 27.19 -15.12
N HIS A 127 6.72 25.96 -15.00
CA HIS A 127 7.51 24.75 -15.21
C HIS A 127 8.03 24.62 -16.65
N GLN A 128 7.22 24.94 -17.65
CA GLN A 128 7.65 24.92 -19.06
C GLN A 128 8.72 25.96 -19.34
N LYS A 129 8.57 27.18 -18.82
CA LYS A 129 9.59 28.24 -18.93
C LYS A 129 10.92 27.81 -18.31
N ILE A 130 10.85 27.16 -17.14
CA ILE A 130 12.05 26.64 -16.47
C ILE A 130 12.73 25.56 -17.32
N ILE A 131 11.97 24.57 -17.83
CA ILE A 131 12.53 23.51 -18.66
C ILE A 131 13.21 24.05 -19.92
N ALA A 132 12.59 25.02 -20.58
CA ALA A 132 13.13 25.60 -21.82
C ALA A 132 14.54 26.19 -21.66
N VAL A 133 14.89 26.58 -20.44
CA VAL A 133 16.12 27.30 -20.12
C VAL A 133 17.16 26.40 -19.43
N MET A 134 16.81 25.17 -19.03
CA MET A 134 17.71 24.28 -18.27
C MET A 134 19.04 24.02 -18.99
N ALA A 135 19.02 23.77 -20.30
CA ALA A 135 20.23 23.51 -21.08
C ALA A 135 21.17 24.72 -21.08
N GLN A 136 20.63 25.93 -21.25
CA GLN A 136 21.40 27.16 -21.20
C GLN A 136 22.03 27.39 -19.82
N VAL A 137 21.35 27.03 -18.74
CA VAL A 137 21.93 27.09 -17.38
C VAL A 137 23.10 26.13 -17.24
N GLU A 138 22.99 24.91 -17.77
CA GLU A 138 24.09 23.93 -17.72
C GLU A 138 25.32 24.41 -18.50
N GLU A 139 25.13 25.04 -19.66
CA GLU A 139 26.22 25.66 -20.42
C GLU A 139 26.91 26.78 -19.63
N LEU A 140 26.13 27.69 -19.02
CA LEU A 140 26.67 28.76 -18.17
C LEU A 140 27.45 28.22 -16.96
N GLU A 141 27.00 27.10 -16.38
CA GLU A 141 27.73 26.43 -15.30
C GLU A 141 29.07 25.83 -15.77
N ILE A 142 29.12 25.25 -16.97
CA ILE A 142 30.35 24.72 -17.54
C ILE A 142 31.36 25.85 -17.79
N GLN A 143 30.91 26.96 -18.39
CA GLN A 143 31.75 28.14 -18.63
C GLN A 143 32.28 28.73 -17.32
N SER A 144 31.42 28.86 -16.31
CA SER A 144 31.81 29.36 -14.98
C SER A 144 32.90 28.49 -14.34
N LYS A 145 32.84 27.16 -14.49
CA LYS A 145 33.87 26.25 -13.97
C LYS A 145 35.18 26.32 -14.74
N GLN A 146 35.12 26.57 -16.06
CA GLN A 146 36.32 26.70 -16.89
C GLN A 146 37.10 27.98 -16.60
N GLY A 147 36.42 29.08 -16.25
CA GLY A 147 37.07 30.33 -15.83
C GLY A 147 37.72 30.27 -14.44
N GLU A 148 37.40 29.29 -13.61
CA GLU A 148 38.01 29.07 -12.28
C GLU A 148 39.27 28.18 -12.34
N ALA A 149 39.49 27.46 -13.44
CA ALA A 149 40.64 26.56 -13.62
C ALA A 149 41.81 27.22 -14.39
N ALA A 150 41.70 28.49 -14.75
CA ALA A 150 42.72 29.32 -15.39
C ALA A 150 43.26 30.37 -14.41
#